data_AF-A0A2V8E691-F1
#
_entry.id   AF-A0A2V8E691-F1
#
_cell.length_a   1.000
_cell.length_b   1.000
_cell.length_c   1.000
_cell.angle_alpha   90.00
_cell.angle_beta   90.00
_cell.angle_gamma   90.00
#
_symmetry.space_group_name_H-M   'P 1'
#
loop_
_entity.id
_entity.type
_entity.pdbx_description
1 polymer ?
#
loop_
_entity_poly.entity_id
_entity_poly.type
_entity_poly.pdbx_seq_one_letter_code
_entity_poly.pdbx_strand_id
1 'polypeptide(L)'
;QNKEEVRPIFDSWLEPLKPIGARRNIIEPVGSTDHLSFIDAGVPGFNPIQDYGNYDIRTHHTNMDTVERVDLDNTREAAIVMATFAYQAANLARKLPR
;
A
#
# COMPACT_ATOMS: atom_id res chain seq x y z
N GLN A 1 0.89 7.97 -11.97
CA GLN A 1 0.18 6.90 -11.23
C GLN A 1 -0.26 5.82 -12.22
N ASN A 2 -0.59 4.61 -11.74
CA ASN A 2 -1.22 3.53 -12.51
C ASN A 2 -0.32 2.86 -13.56
N LYS A 3 0.68 2.13 -13.06
CA LYS A 3 1.62 1.34 -13.86
C LYS A 3 1.06 -0.06 -14.13
N GLU A 4 0.24 -0.21 -15.18
CA GLU A 4 -0.30 -1.53 -15.55
C GLU A 4 0.80 -2.58 -15.76
N GLU A 5 1.95 -2.17 -16.31
CA GLU A 5 3.11 -3.03 -16.51
C GLU A 5 3.72 -3.59 -15.21
N VAL A 6 3.51 -2.90 -14.08
CA VAL A 6 3.98 -3.33 -12.76
C VAL A 6 3.01 -4.30 -12.11
N ARG A 7 1.72 -4.26 -12.49
CA ARG A 7 0.67 -5.05 -11.84
C ARG A 7 0.96 -6.56 -11.79
N PRO A 8 1.43 -7.24 -12.85
CA PRO A 8 1.74 -8.66 -12.77
C PRO A 8 2.86 -8.99 -11.76
N ILE A 9 3.81 -8.07 -11.59
CA ILE A 9 4.90 -8.21 -10.61
C ILE A 9 4.31 -8.13 -9.20
N PHE A 10 3.51 -7.10 -8.93
CA PHE A 10 2.90 -6.91 -7.61
C PHE A 10 1.85 -7.98 -7.29
N ASP A 11 1.12 -8.49 -8.28
CA ASP A 11 0.18 -9.60 -8.10
C ASP A 11 0.94 -10.85 -7.65
N SER A 12 2.11 -11.13 -8.22
CA SER A 12 2.96 -12.25 -7.79
C SER A 12 3.47 -12.10 -6.35
N TRP A 13 3.72 -10.87 -5.90
CA TRP A 13 4.18 -10.59 -4.54
C TRP A 13 3.02 -10.62 -3.53
N LEU A 14 1.81 -10.25 -3.98
CA LEU A 14 0.60 -10.22 -3.17
C LEU A 14 0.00 -11.62 -2.95
N GLU A 15 0.15 -12.52 -3.93
CA GLU A 15 -0.44 -13.87 -3.87
C GLU A 15 -0.22 -14.62 -2.55
N PRO A 16 1.01 -14.73 -2.01
CA PRO A 16 1.24 -15.41 -0.73
C PRO A 16 0.64 -14.69 0.49
N LEU A 17 0.20 -13.44 0.34
CA LEU A 17 -0.35 -12.61 1.42
C LEU A 17 -1.88 -12.65 1.48
N LYS A 18 -2.55 -13.24 0.48
CA LYS A 18 -4.02 -13.37 0.50
C LYS A 18 -4.58 -14.09 1.73
N PRO A 19 -3.95 -15.16 2.26
CA PRO A 19 -4.45 -15.84 3.46
C PRO A 19 -4.49 -14.97 4.71
N ILE A 20 -3.72 -13.87 4.75
CA ILE A 20 -3.66 -12.95 5.90
C ILE A 20 -4.50 -11.68 5.72
N GLY A 21 -5.28 -11.56 4.64
CA GLY A 21 -6.22 -10.43 4.44
C GLY A 21 -5.94 -9.56 3.22
N ALA A 22 -4.76 -9.68 2.60
CA ALA A 22 -4.40 -8.88 1.44
C ALA A 22 -5.32 -9.19 0.23
N ARG A 23 -6.00 -8.16 -0.30
CA ARG A 23 -7.12 -8.38 -1.25
C ARG A 23 -6.70 -8.36 -2.72
N ARG A 24 -6.22 -7.22 -3.20
CA ARG A 24 -5.86 -7.00 -4.61
C ARG A 24 -4.99 -5.76 -4.78
N ASN A 25 -4.19 -5.74 -5.85
CA ASN A 25 -3.63 -4.50 -6.38
C ASN A 25 -4.71 -3.78 -7.20
N ILE A 26 -4.76 -2.46 -7.07
CA ILE A 26 -5.69 -1.60 -7.80
C ILE A 26 -4.91 -0.62 -8.68
N ILE A 27 -5.52 -0.19 -9.78
CA ILE A 27 -4.94 0.78 -10.72
C ILE A 27 -5.67 2.11 -10.66
N GLU A 28 -6.59 2.26 -9.73
CA GLU A 28 -7.33 3.48 -9.52
C GLU A 28 -6.42 4.50 -8.80
N PRO A 29 -6.41 5.76 -9.25
CA PRO A 29 -5.54 6.78 -8.67
C PRO A 29 -5.89 7.06 -7.21
N VAL A 30 -4.87 7.26 -6.38
CA VAL A 30 -5.02 7.72 -4.98
C VAL A 30 -4.21 8.99 -4.81
N GLY A 31 -4.86 10.04 -4.33
CA GLY A 31 -4.26 11.36 -4.10
C GLY A 31 -3.82 11.58 -2.64
N SER A 32 -3.35 12.78 -2.35
CA SER A 32 -3.14 13.29 -0.98
C SER A 32 -2.22 12.45 -0.08
N THR A 33 -1.15 11.89 -0.64
CA THR A 33 -0.11 11.13 0.08
C THR A 33 1.25 11.28 -0.61
N ASP A 34 2.34 10.98 0.09
CA ASP A 34 3.70 11.39 -0.31
C ASP A 34 4.25 10.69 -1.55
N HIS A 35 3.73 9.52 -1.92
CA HIS A 35 4.16 8.78 -3.11
C HIS A 35 3.99 9.59 -4.42
N LEU A 36 3.15 10.62 -4.40
CA LEU A 36 2.96 11.55 -5.51
C LEU A 36 4.24 12.33 -5.84
N SER A 37 4.97 12.78 -4.82
CA SER A 37 6.22 13.53 -5.00
C SER A 37 7.29 12.71 -5.74
N PHE A 38 7.32 11.39 -5.52
CA PHE A 38 8.20 10.48 -6.24
C PHE A 38 7.81 10.39 -7.71
N ILE A 39 6.51 10.26 -8.00
CA ILE A 39 5.97 10.22 -9.35
C ILE A 39 6.32 11.51 -10.11
N ASP A 40 6.16 12.67 -9.46
CA ASP A 40 6.48 13.98 -10.05
C ASP A 40 7.98 14.11 -10.38
N ALA A 41 8.84 13.47 -9.59
CA ALA A 41 10.28 13.39 -9.86
C ALA A 41 10.68 12.31 -10.89
N GLY A 42 9.72 11.61 -11.51
CA GLY A 42 9.98 10.54 -12.46
C GLY A 42 10.44 9.21 -11.83
N VAL A 43 10.17 9.03 -10.53
CA VAL A 43 10.44 7.80 -9.78
C VAL A 43 9.12 7.03 -9.58
N PRO A 44 9.08 5.70 -9.79
CA PRO A 44 7.88 4.93 -9.48
C PRO A 44 7.48 5.08 -8.00
N GLY A 45 6.29 5.61 -7.76
CA GLY A 45 5.70 5.77 -6.43
C GLY A 45 4.41 4.95 -6.30
N PHE A 46 4.25 4.27 -5.17
CA PHE A 46 3.10 3.43 -4.86
C PHE A 46 2.68 3.62 -3.40
N ASN A 47 1.44 3.29 -3.10
CA ASN A 47 0.82 3.48 -1.79
C ASN A 47 -0.05 2.25 -1.45
N PRO A 48 0.09 1.64 -0.26
CA PRO A 48 -0.83 0.61 0.20
C PRO A 48 -2.19 1.23 0.54
N ILE A 49 -3.26 0.46 0.38
CA ILE A 49 -4.62 0.92 0.63
C ILE A 49 -5.20 0.04 1.73
N GLN A 50 -5.49 0.65 2.87
CA GLN A 50 -6.09 -0.01 4.03
C GLN A 50 -7.62 -0.01 3.91
N ASP A 51 -8.31 -0.64 4.85
CA ASP A 51 -9.77 -0.52 4.95
C ASP A 51 -10.17 0.89 5.45
N TYR A 52 -11.00 1.59 4.68
CA TYR A 52 -11.39 2.99 4.93
C TYR A 52 -12.68 3.13 5.76
N GLY A 53 -13.28 2.04 6.27
CA GLY A 53 -14.62 2.06 6.84
C GLY A 53 -14.92 3.16 7.87
N ASN A 54 -13.98 3.47 8.77
CA ASN A 54 -14.13 4.56 9.75
C ASN A 54 -13.25 5.79 9.46
N TYR A 55 -12.27 5.65 8.58
CA TYR A 55 -11.21 6.63 8.37
C TYR A 55 -11.80 7.98 7.97
N ASP A 56 -12.51 8.06 6.84
CA ASP A 56 -13.06 9.31 6.30
C ASP A 56 -14.38 9.76 6.94
N ILE A 57 -14.89 9.01 7.93
CA ILE A 57 -16.22 9.26 8.51
C ILE A 57 -16.12 9.75 9.95
N ARG A 58 -15.24 9.17 10.77
CA ARG A 58 -15.29 9.36 12.23
C ARG A 58 -13.95 9.59 12.91
N THR A 59 -12.83 9.20 12.31
CA THR A 59 -11.53 9.20 13.01
C THR A 59 -10.54 10.18 12.43
N HIS A 60 -10.32 10.17 11.12
CA HIS A 60 -9.30 11.00 10.47
C HIS A 60 -9.53 12.50 10.73
N HIS A 61 -8.46 13.21 11.12
CA HIS A 61 -8.50 14.65 11.44
C HIS A 61 -9.52 15.06 12.52
N THR A 62 -9.80 14.17 13.48
CA THR A 62 -10.65 14.47 14.63
C THR A 62 -9.90 14.23 15.94
N ASN A 63 -10.47 14.67 17.05
CA ASN A 63 -10.00 14.31 18.39
C ASN A 63 -10.25 12.82 18.75
N MET A 64 -10.83 12.05 17.82
CA MET A 64 -11.03 10.60 17.97
C MET A 64 -9.87 9.80 17.37
N ASP A 65 -8.90 10.42 16.69
CA ASP A 65 -7.68 9.76 16.23
C ASP A 65 -6.73 9.49 17.41
N THR A 66 -7.00 8.38 18.11
CA THR A 66 -6.29 7.99 19.33
C THR A 66 -5.80 6.55 19.25
N VAL A 67 -4.78 6.22 20.05
CA VAL A 67 -4.12 4.90 20.01
C VAL A 67 -5.08 3.75 20.30
N GLU A 68 -6.14 3.97 21.08
CA GLU A 68 -7.16 2.96 21.40
C GLU A 68 -7.98 2.52 20.19
N ARG A 69 -7.94 3.26 19.07
CA ARG A 69 -8.61 2.90 17.82
C ARG A 69 -7.72 2.16 16.84
N VAL A 70 -6.44 1.96 17.18
CA VAL A 70 -5.53 1.16 16.37
C VAL A 70 -5.93 -0.30 16.50
N ASP A 71 -6.28 -0.90 15.37
CA ASP A 71 -6.49 -2.34 15.28
C ASP A 71 -5.13 -3.04 15.15
N LEU A 72 -4.77 -3.80 16.18
CA LEU A 72 -3.48 -4.50 16.23
C LEU A 72 -3.35 -5.59 15.16
N ASP A 73 -4.43 -6.25 14.78
CA ASP A 73 -4.38 -7.29 13.76
C ASP A 73 -4.18 -6.68 12.37
N ASN A 74 -4.89 -5.60 12.06
CA ASN A 74 -4.65 -4.84 10.82
C ASN A 74 -3.25 -4.23 10.80
N THR A 75 -2.73 -3.79 11.95
CA THR A 75 -1.37 -3.24 12.05
C THR A 75 -0.31 -4.30 11.77
N ARG A 76 -0.51 -5.53 12.28
CA ARG A 76 0.38 -6.67 11.99
C ARG A 76 0.31 -7.08 10.52
N GLU A 77 -0.89 -7.16 9.94
CA GLU A 77 -1.08 -7.43 8.52
C GLU A 77 -0.32 -6.39 7.67
N ALA A 78 -0.54 -5.10 7.93
CA ALA A 78 0.12 -4.01 7.21
C ALA A 78 1.65 -4.09 7.31
N ALA A 79 2.19 -4.42 8.50
CA ALA A 79 3.62 -4.60 8.69
C ALA A 79 4.18 -5.76 7.83
N ILE A 80 3.47 -6.89 7.77
CA ILE A 80 3.87 -8.05 6.94
C ILE A 80 3.82 -7.69 5.45
N VAL A 81 2.75 -7.02 5.00
CA VAL A 81 2.60 -6.59 3.59
C VAL A 81 3.72 -5.63 3.20
N MET A 82 3.96 -4.59 4.00
CA MET A 82 5.03 -3.61 3.73
C MET A 82 6.41 -4.25 3.73
N ALA A 83 6.71 -5.11 4.70
CA ALA A 83 7.99 -5.82 4.77
C ALA A 83 8.21 -6.72 3.54
N THR A 84 7.17 -7.45 3.13
CA THR A 84 7.22 -8.31 1.93
C THR A 84 7.48 -7.49 0.68
N PHE A 85 6.74 -6.41 0.45
CA PHE A 85 6.92 -5.56 -0.72
C PHE A 85 8.29 -4.88 -0.74
N ALA A 86 8.76 -4.37 0.40
CA ALA A 86 10.10 -3.78 0.51
C ALA A 86 11.19 -4.80 0.21
N TYR A 87 11.09 -6.02 0.75
CA TYR A 87 12.05 -7.09 0.51
C TYR A 87 12.06 -7.51 -0.96
N GLN A 88 10.89 -7.71 -1.57
CA GLN A 88 10.79 -8.10 -2.98
C GLN A 88 11.32 -7.02 -3.91
N ALA A 89 11.00 -5.74 -3.64
CA ALA A 89 11.51 -4.61 -4.41
C ALA A 89 13.03 -4.47 -4.31
N ALA A 90 13.61 -4.70 -3.11
CA ALA A 90 15.05 -4.63 -2.89
C ALA A 90 15.83 -5.77 -3.59
N ASN A 91 15.20 -6.94 -3.76
CA ASN A 91 15.82 -8.12 -4.36
C ASN A 91 15.43 -8.35 -5.83
N LEU A 92 14.65 -7.45 -6.43
CA LEU A 92 14.24 -7.60 -7.82
C LEU A 92 15.46 -7.42 -8.74
N ALA A 93 15.73 -8.43 -9.57
CA ALA A 93 16.89 -8.44 -10.47
C ALA A 93 16.88 -7.30 -11.51
N ARG A 94 15.72 -6.68 -11.75
CA ARG A 94 15.54 -5.57 -12.68
C ARG A 94 14.84 -4.40 -12.00
N LYS A 95 15.07 -3.19 -12.49
CA LYS A 95 14.29 -2.03 -12.09
C LYS A 95 12.83 -2.19 -12.51
N LEU A 96 11.91 -1.67 -11.69
CA LEU A 96 10.51 -1.55 -12.09
C LEU A 96 10.39 -0.61 -13.31
N PRO A 97 9.43 -0.87 -14.22
CA PRO A 97 9.06 0.05 -15.28
C PRO A 97 8.76 1.46 -14.73
N ARG A 98 9.23 2.48 -15.45
CA ARG A 98 9.09 3.90 -15.07
C ARG A 98 7.84 4.56 -15.59
#